data_AF-A0A2X2VTX2-F1
#
_entry.id   AF-A0A2X2VTX2-F1
#
_cell.length_a   1.000
_cell.length_b   1.000
_cell.length_c   1.000
_cell.angle_alpha   90.00
_cell.angle_beta   90.00
_cell.angle_gamma   90.00
#
_symmetry.space_group_name_H-M   'P 1'
#
loop_
_entity.id
_entity.type
_entity.pdbx_description
1 polymer ?
#
loop_
_entity_poly.entity_id
_entity_poly.type
_entity_poly.pdbx_seq_one_letter_code
_entity_poly.pdbx_strand_id
1 'polypeptide(L)'
;MNTFSLIPTDANIKNVPIKIVVVLSEEIRRAGQSELAHVFSNHLNEIKRVVGKDFIFATNNDKPICDFQTIGLTELGDRMGGEAVSMSSYGMNSYQGIHCAVFLGCANLGDKDRKRWADYCERIGWDFETVMEKKRQAMYFERCYQFLSRTSIRNTDTDHPLVFVVPDMAAAEYLKTHYFPGSTIECLGIKKAGKQHETRLKVLEHKAQGLTPKKTVEAMGVSLRTVRSYWNQEVCV
;
A
#
# COMPACT_ATOMS: atom_id res chain seq x y z
N MET A 1 29.46 -21.61 -13.98
CA MET A 1 30.21 -20.37 -14.24
C MET A 1 29.33 -19.19 -13.87
N ASN A 2 29.76 -18.46 -12.84
CA ASN A 2 29.38 -17.13 -12.35
C ASN A 2 27.92 -16.64 -12.52
N THR A 3 27.13 -16.86 -11.47
CA THR A 3 26.04 -15.97 -11.07
C THR A 3 26.61 -14.62 -10.64
N PHE A 4 26.21 -13.55 -11.33
CA PHE A 4 26.46 -12.17 -10.89
C PHE A 4 25.71 -11.91 -9.57
N SER A 5 26.40 -12.07 -8.45
CA SER A 5 26.04 -11.45 -7.17
C SER A 5 26.54 -10.00 -7.20
N LEU A 6 25.69 -9.08 -7.64
CA LEU A 6 25.90 -7.64 -7.47
C LEU A 6 25.17 -7.15 -6.21
N ILE A 7 25.39 -7.81 -5.08
CA ILE A 7 25.14 -7.20 -3.78
C ILE A 7 26.51 -6.79 -3.26
N PRO A 8 26.84 -5.48 -3.21
CA PRO A 8 28.00 -5.02 -2.49
C PRO A 8 27.82 -5.43 -1.02
N THR A 9 28.65 -6.36 -0.55
CA THR A 9 28.61 -6.87 0.83
C THR A 9 29.17 -5.90 1.87
N ASP A 10 29.50 -4.65 1.48
CA ASP A 10 29.97 -3.59 2.38
C ASP A 10 29.34 -2.24 2.01
N ALA A 11 28.02 -2.18 1.86
CA ALA A 11 27.34 -0.90 1.92
C ALA A 11 27.41 -0.42 3.38
N ASN A 12 28.23 0.59 3.66
CA ASN A 12 28.23 1.35 4.92
C ASN A 12 26.77 1.52 5.38
N ILE A 13 26.36 0.74 6.39
CA ILE A 13 25.02 0.83 6.95
C ILE A 13 24.97 2.24 7.53
N LYS A 14 24.21 3.13 6.87
CA LYS A 14 24.05 4.50 7.32
C LYS A 14 23.50 4.46 8.74
N ASN A 15 24.21 5.07 9.69
CA ASN A 15 23.78 5.20 11.10
C ASN A 15 22.63 6.20 11.28
N VAL A 16 21.80 6.39 10.25
CA VAL A 16 20.66 7.29 10.30
C VAL A 16 19.46 6.48 10.79
N PRO A 17 18.75 6.94 11.84
CA PRO A 17 17.58 6.22 12.32
C PRO A 17 16.50 6.10 11.23
N ILE A 18 16.10 4.87 10.92
CA ILE A 18 15.00 4.59 9.98
C ILE A 18 13.85 3.97 10.74
N LYS A 19 12.67 4.59 10.63
CA LYS A 19 11.40 4.08 11.13
C LYS A 19 10.53 3.63 9.96
N ILE A 20 10.20 2.34 9.91
CA ILE A 20 9.24 1.78 8.97
C ILE A 20 7.90 1.67 9.67
N VAL A 21 6.86 2.28 9.10
CA VAL A 21 5.50 2.27 9.63
C VAL A 21 4.61 1.43 8.72
N VAL A 22 4.09 0.34 9.27
CA VAL A 22 3.17 -0.57 8.59
C VAL A 22 1.74 -0.10 8.81
N VAL A 23 0.99 0.05 7.73
CA VAL A 23 -0.40 0.50 7.78
C VAL A 23 -1.32 -0.61 8.30
N LEU A 24 -1.27 -1.80 7.69
CA LEU A 24 -2.19 -2.89 8.00
C LEU A 24 -1.77 -3.68 9.24
N SER A 25 -2.75 -4.28 9.92
CA SER A 25 -2.49 -5.16 11.07
C SER A 25 -1.64 -6.38 10.67
N GLU A 26 -0.88 -6.90 11.64
CA GLU A 26 0.02 -8.06 11.46
C GLU A 26 -0.71 -9.33 11.01
N GLU A 27 -2.00 -9.43 11.33
CA GLU A 27 -2.88 -10.53 10.88
C GLU A 27 -3.05 -10.54 9.35
N ILE A 28 -2.82 -9.40 8.67
CA ILE A 28 -2.98 -9.25 7.22
C ILE A 28 -1.63 -9.49 6.54
N ARG A 29 -1.44 -10.73 6.06
CA ARG A 29 -0.19 -11.15 5.38
C ARG A 29 -0.07 -10.66 3.93
N ARG A 30 -1.17 -10.21 3.32
CA ARG A 30 -1.24 -9.76 1.92
C ARG A 30 -2.26 -8.64 1.77
N ALA A 31 -1.78 -7.42 1.51
CA ALA A 31 -2.61 -6.24 1.27
C ALA A 31 -3.26 -6.24 -0.13
N GLY A 32 -4.59 -6.32 -0.21
CA GLY A 32 -5.30 -6.12 -1.48
C GLY A 32 -5.56 -4.64 -1.77
N GLN A 33 -5.75 -4.31 -3.05
CA GLN A 33 -5.93 -2.91 -3.48
C GLN A 33 -7.25 -2.30 -2.95
N SER A 34 -8.33 -3.09 -2.95
CA SER A 34 -9.62 -2.71 -2.37
C SER A 34 -9.53 -2.46 -0.86
N GLU A 35 -8.80 -3.32 -0.15
CA GLU A 35 -8.61 -3.25 1.30
C GLU A 35 -7.88 -1.96 1.66
N LEU A 36 -6.80 -1.67 0.94
CA LEU A 36 -6.04 -0.46 1.15
C LEU A 36 -6.85 0.81 0.87
N ALA A 37 -7.71 0.81 -0.15
CA ALA A 37 -8.52 1.99 -0.49
C ALA A 37 -9.43 2.43 0.67
N HIS A 38 -10.07 1.47 1.33
CA HIS A 38 -10.88 1.73 2.51
C HIS A 38 -10.05 2.13 3.74
N VAL A 39 -8.88 1.51 3.88
CA VAL A 39 -7.96 1.79 4.99
C VAL A 39 -7.42 3.21 4.94
N PHE A 40 -7.11 3.76 3.76
CA PHE A 40 -6.65 5.16 3.70
C PHE A 40 -7.74 6.12 4.11
N SER A 41 -8.90 6.11 3.48
CA SER A 41 -9.97 7.09 3.77
C SER A 41 -10.24 7.26 5.28
N ASN A 42 -10.19 6.16 6.05
CA ASN A 42 -10.50 6.19 7.48
C ASN A 42 -9.31 6.50 8.41
N HIS A 43 -8.06 6.38 7.97
CA HIS A 43 -6.87 6.47 8.84
C HIS A 43 -5.82 7.50 8.39
N LEU A 44 -6.15 8.40 7.46
CA LEU A 44 -5.23 9.45 6.96
C LEU A 44 -4.66 10.35 8.05
N ASN A 45 -5.42 10.59 9.13
CA ASN A 45 -4.93 11.40 10.26
C ASN A 45 -3.77 10.73 10.99
N GLU A 46 -3.73 9.40 11.07
CA GLU A 46 -2.63 8.65 11.67
C GLU A 46 -1.39 8.72 10.78
N ILE A 47 -1.57 8.51 9.47
CA ILE A 47 -0.49 8.63 8.48
C ILE A 47 0.08 10.05 8.50
N LYS A 48 -0.77 11.08 8.56
CA LYS A 48 -0.36 12.49 8.65
C LYS A 48 0.48 12.79 9.87
N ARG A 49 0.11 12.25 11.04
CA ARG A 49 0.88 12.42 12.28
C ARG A 49 2.26 11.77 12.18
N VAL A 50 2.37 10.67 11.43
CA VAL A 50 3.62 9.94 11.23
C VAL A 50 4.58 10.67 10.29
N VAL A 51 4.09 11.14 9.14
CA VAL A 51 4.97 11.71 8.10
C VAL A 51 5.13 13.23 8.17
N GLY A 52 4.23 13.93 8.86
CA GLY A 52 4.27 15.38 8.99
C GLY A 52 3.95 16.10 7.68
N LYS A 53 4.75 17.12 7.36
CA LYS A 53 4.73 17.87 6.09
C LYS A 53 5.95 17.45 5.27
N ASP A 54 5.88 17.62 3.96
CA ASP A 54 6.97 17.35 3.02
C ASP A 54 7.35 15.87 2.93
N PHE A 55 6.54 15.12 2.18
CA PHE A 55 6.77 13.71 1.89
C PHE A 55 6.42 13.40 0.44
N ILE A 56 7.04 12.35 -0.11
CA ILE A 56 6.60 11.79 -1.40
C ILE A 56 5.65 10.64 -1.17
N PHE A 57 4.70 10.42 -2.08
CA PHE A 57 3.82 9.27 -2.01
C PHE A 57 3.57 8.61 -3.36
N ALA A 58 3.21 7.34 -3.31
CA ALA A 58 2.71 6.59 -4.47
C ALA A 58 1.64 5.58 -4.08
N THR A 59 0.59 5.48 -4.91
CA THR A 59 -0.54 4.54 -4.76
C THR A 59 -0.72 3.73 -6.05
N ASN A 60 -1.42 2.59 -6.00
CA ASN A 60 -1.85 1.92 -7.23
C ASN A 60 -2.79 2.83 -8.02
N ASN A 61 -2.84 2.62 -9.34
CA ASN A 61 -3.82 3.28 -10.20
C ASN A 61 -5.25 2.86 -9.84
N ASP A 62 -6.21 3.73 -10.13
CA ASP A 62 -7.64 3.43 -10.01
C ASP A 62 -8.03 2.17 -10.79
N LYS A 63 -9.02 1.46 -10.26
CA LYS A 63 -9.65 0.30 -10.91
C LYS A 63 -11.17 0.43 -10.81
N PRO A 64 -11.95 -0.27 -11.65
CA PRO A 64 -13.43 -0.23 -11.56
C PRO A 64 -14.01 -0.60 -10.18
N ILE A 65 -13.22 -1.24 -9.31
CA ILE A 65 -13.62 -1.67 -7.98
C ILE A 65 -13.20 -0.70 -6.86
N CYS A 66 -12.30 0.27 -7.14
CA CYS A 66 -11.79 1.23 -6.14
C CYS A 66 -11.05 2.43 -6.78
N ASP A 67 -11.31 3.62 -6.26
CA ASP A 67 -10.71 4.90 -6.70
C ASP A 67 -9.45 5.25 -5.88
N PHE A 68 -8.53 4.30 -5.82
CA PHE A 68 -7.38 4.35 -4.92
C PHE A 68 -6.39 5.49 -5.17
N GLN A 69 -6.06 5.77 -6.43
CA GLN A 69 -5.21 6.89 -6.83
C GLN A 69 -5.93 8.21 -6.63
N THR A 70 -7.21 8.29 -6.98
CA THR A 70 -8.02 9.48 -6.76
C THR A 70 -8.07 9.86 -5.28
N ILE A 71 -8.29 8.88 -4.38
CA ILE A 71 -8.22 9.07 -2.92
C ILE A 71 -6.81 9.50 -2.49
N GLY A 72 -5.77 8.84 -3.00
CA GLY A 72 -4.39 9.20 -2.70
C GLY A 72 -4.04 10.64 -3.07
N LEU A 73 -4.40 11.08 -4.27
CA LEU A 73 -4.17 12.45 -4.75
C LEU A 73 -4.91 13.48 -3.89
N THR A 74 -6.18 13.22 -3.58
CA THR A 74 -7.00 14.13 -2.78
C THR A 74 -6.47 14.25 -1.34
N GLU A 75 -6.16 13.11 -0.72
CA GLU A 75 -5.92 13.06 0.72
C GLU A 75 -4.45 13.25 1.08
N LEU A 76 -3.54 12.53 0.41
CA LEU A 76 -2.11 12.65 0.64
C LEU A 76 -1.51 13.86 -0.10
N GLY A 77 -2.04 14.17 -1.29
CA GLY A 77 -1.64 15.35 -2.06
C GLY A 77 -2.31 16.61 -1.52
N ASP A 78 -3.53 16.90 -2.00
CA ASP A 78 -4.18 18.21 -1.82
C ASP A 78 -4.35 18.60 -0.33
N ARG A 79 -4.69 17.64 0.54
CA ARG A 79 -4.97 17.91 1.96
C ARG A 79 -3.76 17.81 2.89
N MET A 80 -2.75 17.04 2.53
CA MET A 80 -1.59 16.76 3.39
C MET A 80 -0.28 17.39 2.89
N GLY A 81 -0.24 17.87 1.64
CA GLY A 81 0.92 18.51 1.04
C GLY A 81 1.99 17.52 0.58
N GLY A 82 1.64 16.24 0.40
CA GLY A 82 2.54 15.25 -0.16
C GLY A 82 2.70 15.43 -1.67
N GLU A 83 3.87 15.06 -2.19
CA GLU A 83 4.11 15.07 -3.64
C GLU A 83 3.86 13.68 -4.23
N ALA A 84 2.89 13.59 -5.13
CA ALA A 84 2.57 12.37 -5.85
C ALA A 84 3.67 12.07 -6.86
N VAL A 85 4.27 10.88 -6.77
CA VAL A 85 5.32 10.48 -7.70
C VAL A 85 5.11 9.05 -8.20
N SER A 86 5.69 8.74 -9.36
CA SER A 86 5.61 7.39 -9.93
C SER A 86 6.20 6.32 -9.00
N MET A 87 5.52 5.18 -8.90
CA MET A 87 6.07 3.99 -8.24
C MET A 87 7.33 3.48 -8.92
N SER A 88 7.44 3.66 -10.24
CA SER A 88 8.63 3.31 -11.00
C SER A 88 9.66 4.41 -10.84
N SER A 89 10.81 4.07 -10.28
CA SER A 89 11.94 4.99 -10.16
C SER A 89 12.78 4.93 -11.44
N TYR A 90 12.74 5.99 -12.25
CA TYR A 90 13.56 6.12 -13.47
C TYR A 90 14.88 6.85 -13.21
N GLY A 91 15.45 6.73 -12.01
CA GLY A 91 16.71 7.38 -11.65
C GLY A 91 16.61 8.88 -11.32
N MET A 92 15.40 9.40 -11.07
CA MET A 92 15.23 10.79 -10.63
C MET A 92 15.73 10.98 -9.18
N ASN A 93 16.69 11.88 -9.00
CA ASN A 93 17.30 12.23 -7.71
C ASN A 93 16.75 13.53 -7.10
N SER A 94 15.69 14.12 -7.67
CA SER A 94 15.15 15.42 -7.24
C SER A 94 14.56 15.44 -5.83
N TYR A 95 14.45 14.27 -5.18
CA TYR A 95 13.79 14.10 -3.88
C TYR A 95 14.76 13.77 -2.74
N GLN A 96 16.07 13.91 -2.98
CA GLN A 96 17.11 13.62 -1.98
C GLN A 96 17.11 14.57 -0.76
N GLY A 97 16.32 15.64 -0.79
CA GLY A 97 16.05 16.50 0.37
C GLY A 97 14.84 16.06 1.22
N ILE A 98 14.08 15.05 0.78
CA ILE A 98 12.86 14.60 1.47
C ILE A 98 13.18 13.40 2.35
N HIS A 99 12.73 13.41 3.60
CA HIS A 99 13.05 12.39 4.61
C HIS A 99 11.91 11.38 4.85
N CYS A 100 10.70 11.74 4.42
CA CYS A 100 9.49 10.96 4.63
C CYS A 100 8.94 10.43 3.29
N ALA A 101 8.49 9.17 3.26
CA ALA A 101 7.87 8.60 2.08
C ALA A 101 6.72 7.65 2.42
N VAL A 102 5.69 7.65 1.58
CA VAL A 102 4.47 6.85 1.73
C VAL A 102 4.28 5.97 0.50
N PHE A 103 4.64 4.70 0.61
CA PHE A 103 4.43 3.72 -0.45
C PHE A 103 3.21 2.86 -0.15
N LEU A 104 2.15 3.03 -0.94
CA LEU A 104 0.89 2.32 -0.76
C LEU A 104 0.58 1.42 -1.96
N GLY A 105 1.63 0.90 -2.59
CA GLY A 105 1.52 -0.02 -3.72
C GLY A 105 1.33 -1.45 -3.29
N CYS A 106 0.31 -2.10 -3.81
CA CYS A 106 0.08 -3.53 -3.68
C CYS A 106 0.20 -4.21 -5.03
N ALA A 107 1.00 -5.29 -5.06
CA ALA A 107 1.07 -6.19 -6.19
C ALA A 107 0.72 -7.61 -5.73
N ASN A 108 -0.52 -7.81 -5.31
CA ASN A 108 -1.06 -9.15 -5.10
C ASN A 108 -1.78 -9.62 -6.36
N LEU A 109 -1.45 -10.84 -6.80
CA LEU A 109 -2.11 -11.47 -7.92
C LEU A 109 -3.48 -11.98 -7.50
N GLY A 110 -4.50 -11.66 -8.28
CA GLY A 110 -5.82 -12.26 -8.13
C GLY A 110 -5.82 -13.74 -8.50
N ASP A 111 -6.84 -14.47 -8.09
CA ASP A 111 -6.94 -15.93 -8.27
C ASP A 111 -6.82 -16.37 -9.73
N LYS A 112 -7.39 -15.58 -10.66
CA LYS A 112 -7.31 -15.82 -12.10
C LYS A 112 -5.88 -15.77 -12.63
N ASP A 113 -5.09 -14.80 -12.18
CA ASP A 113 -3.69 -14.68 -12.60
C ASP A 113 -2.83 -15.75 -11.95
N ARG A 114 -3.08 -16.10 -10.67
CA ARG A 114 -2.43 -17.25 -10.03
C ARG A 114 -2.68 -18.54 -10.79
N LYS A 115 -3.92 -18.80 -11.21
CA LYS A 115 -4.24 -20.01 -12.00
C LYS A 115 -3.47 -20.05 -13.32
N ARG A 116 -3.42 -18.94 -14.06
CA ARG A 116 -2.63 -18.85 -15.30
C ARG A 116 -1.14 -19.12 -15.07
N TRP A 117 -0.59 -18.61 -13.97
CA TRP A 117 0.80 -18.88 -13.59
C TRP A 117 1.01 -20.34 -13.19
N ALA A 118 0.07 -20.97 -12.50
CA ALA A 118 0.12 -22.39 -12.17
C ALA A 118 0.13 -23.25 -13.44
N ASP A 119 -0.80 -23.02 -14.36
CA ASP A 119 -0.88 -23.72 -15.66
C ASP A 119 0.42 -23.54 -16.47
N TYR A 120 1.01 -22.34 -16.45
CA TYR A 120 2.27 -22.06 -17.14
C TYR A 120 3.46 -22.78 -16.49
N CYS A 121 3.55 -22.76 -15.15
CA CYS A 121 4.63 -23.42 -14.42
C CYS A 121 4.57 -24.94 -14.61
N GLU A 122 3.38 -25.54 -14.61
CA GLU A 122 3.18 -26.97 -14.90
C GLU A 122 3.69 -27.34 -16.29
N ARG A 123 3.36 -26.55 -17.32
CA ARG A 123 3.79 -26.79 -18.71
C ARG A 123 5.29 -26.72 -18.91
N ILE A 124 5.98 -25.86 -18.16
CA ILE A 124 7.41 -25.60 -18.31
C ILE A 124 8.25 -26.39 -17.28
N GLY A 125 7.62 -27.05 -16.31
CA GLY A 125 8.30 -27.79 -15.25
C GLY A 125 8.94 -26.89 -14.19
N TRP A 126 8.36 -25.72 -13.93
CA TRP A 126 8.83 -24.79 -12.90
C TRP A 126 8.05 -24.96 -11.60
N ASP A 127 8.71 -24.71 -10.47
CA ASP A 127 8.04 -24.65 -9.17
C ASP A 127 7.22 -23.37 -9.04
N PHE A 128 5.89 -23.53 -8.94
CA PHE A 128 4.95 -22.41 -8.90
C PHE A 128 5.19 -21.49 -7.70
N GLU A 129 5.42 -22.03 -6.50
CA GLU A 129 5.58 -21.22 -5.30
C GLU A 129 6.88 -20.40 -5.36
N THR A 130 7.98 -20.96 -5.86
CA THR A 130 9.23 -20.23 -6.10
C THR A 130 9.05 -19.09 -7.11
N VAL A 131 8.34 -19.34 -8.22
CA VAL A 131 8.07 -18.30 -9.23
C VAL A 131 7.23 -17.18 -8.63
N MET A 132 6.19 -17.53 -7.87
CA MET A 132 5.30 -16.57 -7.22
C MET A 132 6.03 -15.72 -6.19
N GLU A 133 6.92 -16.31 -5.40
CA GLU A 133 7.74 -15.59 -4.43
C GLU A 133 8.70 -14.61 -5.12
N LYS A 134 9.46 -15.06 -6.13
CA LYS A 134 10.36 -14.18 -6.91
C LYS A 134 9.60 -13.04 -7.58
N LYS A 135 8.40 -13.32 -8.09
CA LYS A 135 7.54 -12.30 -8.70
C LYS A 135 7.06 -11.28 -7.68
N ARG A 136 6.68 -11.72 -6.47
CA ARG A 136 6.30 -10.82 -5.38
C ARG A 136 7.47 -9.92 -4.99
N GLN A 137 8.66 -10.48 -4.81
CA GLN A 137 9.87 -9.71 -4.53
C GLN A 137 10.11 -8.64 -5.60
N ALA A 138 10.14 -9.01 -6.88
CA ALA A 138 10.42 -8.09 -7.97
C ALA A 138 9.33 -7.01 -8.17
N MET A 139 8.05 -7.39 -8.13
CA MET A 139 6.95 -6.48 -8.47
C MET A 139 6.46 -5.63 -7.30
N TYR A 140 6.70 -6.08 -6.06
CA TYR A 140 6.23 -5.42 -4.85
C TYR A 140 7.40 -4.86 -4.05
N PHE A 141 8.25 -5.72 -3.49
CA PHE A 141 9.21 -5.30 -2.48
C PHE A 141 10.37 -4.49 -3.06
N GLU A 142 10.95 -4.94 -4.18
CA GLU A 142 11.98 -4.20 -4.92
C GLU A 142 11.46 -2.86 -5.42
N ARG A 143 10.21 -2.83 -5.90
CA ARG A 143 9.57 -1.58 -6.32
C ARG A 143 9.37 -0.62 -5.15
N CYS A 144 8.98 -1.13 -3.98
CA CYS A 144 8.88 -0.35 -2.75
C CYS A 144 10.25 0.23 -2.38
N TYR A 145 11.30 -0.58 -2.34
CA TYR A 145 12.67 -0.13 -2.07
C TYR A 145 13.13 0.95 -3.06
N GLN A 146 12.94 0.74 -4.36
CA GLN A 146 13.32 1.70 -5.41
C GLN A 146 12.61 3.04 -5.27
N PHE A 147 11.35 3.03 -4.85
CA PHE A 147 10.59 4.24 -4.55
C PHE A 147 11.16 4.95 -3.30
N LEU A 148 11.34 4.23 -2.19
CA LEU A 148 11.87 4.80 -0.93
C LEU A 148 13.28 5.35 -1.13
N SER A 149 14.07 4.73 -2.00
CA SER A 149 15.41 5.16 -2.40
C SER A 149 15.45 6.55 -3.05
N ARG A 150 14.31 7.17 -3.38
CA ARG A 150 14.27 8.53 -3.93
C ARG A 150 14.44 9.60 -2.85
N THR A 151 14.21 9.25 -1.59
CA THR A 151 14.36 10.12 -0.42
C THR A 151 15.84 10.42 -0.13
N SER A 152 16.08 11.17 0.94
CA SER A 152 17.42 11.45 1.46
C SER A 152 18.21 10.21 1.84
N ILE A 153 17.61 9.01 1.88
CA ILE A 153 18.35 7.77 2.09
C ILE A 153 19.46 7.56 1.05
N ARG A 154 19.37 8.17 -0.14
CA ARG A 154 20.47 8.20 -1.12
C ARG A 154 21.50 9.29 -0.88
N ASN A 155 21.15 10.37 -0.20
CA ASN A 155 22.09 11.42 0.16
C ASN A 155 23.06 10.90 1.23
N THR A 156 24.35 10.81 0.93
CA THR A 156 25.38 10.31 1.86
C THR A 156 25.58 11.19 3.07
N ASP A 157 25.20 12.45 2.97
CA ASP A 157 25.49 13.48 3.97
C ASP A 157 24.29 13.72 4.90
N THR A 158 23.21 12.94 4.75
CA THR A 158 22.03 13.07 5.60
C THR A 158 22.28 12.43 6.97
N ASP A 159 21.94 13.15 8.03
CA ASP A 159 21.83 12.67 9.42
C ASP A 159 20.37 12.69 9.93
N HIS A 160 19.45 13.18 9.10
CA HIS A 160 18.03 13.30 9.42
C HIS A 160 17.34 11.94 9.53
N PRO A 161 16.62 11.65 10.64
CA PRO A 161 15.81 10.46 10.77
C PRO A 161 14.82 10.32 9.61
N LEU A 162 14.67 9.10 9.09
CA LEU A 162 13.76 8.80 7.98
C LEU A 162 12.53 8.03 8.45
N VAL A 163 11.40 8.34 7.82
CA VAL A 163 10.11 7.69 8.10
C VAL A 163 9.51 7.15 6.81
N PHE A 164 9.34 5.83 6.75
CA PHE A 164 8.80 5.15 5.58
C PHE A 164 7.50 4.44 5.93
N VAL A 165 6.39 4.89 5.34
CA VAL A 165 5.09 4.23 5.48
C VAL A 165 4.95 3.19 4.37
N VAL A 166 4.67 1.94 4.74
CA VAL A 166 4.53 0.80 3.81
C VAL A 166 3.23 0.03 4.08
N PRO A 167 2.72 -0.74 3.12
CA PRO A 167 1.37 -1.27 3.21
C PRO A 167 1.20 -2.39 4.25
N ASP A 168 2.11 -3.37 4.25
CA ASP A 168 2.02 -4.58 5.07
C ASP A 168 3.37 -4.98 5.68
N MET A 169 3.30 -5.87 6.68
CA MET A 169 4.47 -6.35 7.42
C MET A 169 5.48 -7.04 6.51
N ALA A 170 5.01 -7.75 5.47
CA ALA A 170 5.89 -8.44 4.54
C ALA A 170 6.84 -7.48 3.79
N ALA A 171 6.35 -6.31 3.38
CA ALA A 171 7.21 -5.29 2.80
C ALA A 171 8.19 -4.70 3.83
N ALA A 172 7.73 -4.43 5.06
CA ALA A 172 8.58 -3.89 6.12
C ALA A 172 9.72 -4.85 6.51
N GLU A 173 9.40 -6.12 6.72
CA GLU A 173 10.38 -7.16 7.04
C GLU A 173 11.39 -7.36 5.92
N TYR A 174 10.92 -7.35 4.66
CA TYR A 174 11.82 -7.45 3.51
C TYR A 174 12.79 -6.26 3.45
N LEU A 175 12.29 -5.03 3.59
CA LEU A 175 13.13 -3.82 3.61
C LEU A 175 14.14 -3.85 4.75
N LYS A 176 13.70 -4.21 5.97
CA LYS A 176 14.58 -4.32 7.13
C LYS A 176 15.66 -5.39 6.96
N THR A 177 15.31 -6.53 6.38
CA THR A 177 16.23 -7.65 6.20
C THR A 177 17.27 -7.38 5.12
N HIS A 178 16.86 -6.77 4.00
CA HIS A 178 17.71 -6.69 2.81
C HIS A 178 18.35 -5.32 2.57
N TYR A 179 17.74 -4.23 3.06
CA TYR A 179 18.15 -2.87 2.69
C TYR A 179 18.42 -1.95 3.87
N PHE A 180 17.63 -2.06 4.94
CA PHE A 180 17.69 -1.17 6.11
C PHE A 180 17.89 -1.96 7.41
N PRO A 181 19.00 -2.71 7.54
CA PRO A 181 19.31 -3.39 8.78
C PRO A 181 19.43 -2.35 9.92
N GLY A 182 18.86 -2.65 11.08
CA GLY A 182 18.81 -1.73 12.22
C GLY A 182 17.59 -0.79 12.24
N SER A 183 16.78 -0.73 11.19
CA SER A 183 15.51 0.00 11.21
C SER A 183 14.53 -0.52 12.25
N THR A 184 13.64 0.33 12.73
CA THR A 184 12.51 -0.03 13.60
C THR A 184 11.25 -0.24 12.78
N ILE A 185 10.35 -1.11 13.25
CA ILE A 185 9.05 -1.33 12.62
C ILE A 185 7.96 -0.98 13.65
N GLU A 186 7.01 -0.14 13.25
CA GLU A 186 5.81 0.18 14.02
C GLU A 186 4.58 -0.17 13.17
N CYS A 187 3.58 -0.81 13.76
CA CYS A 187 2.34 -1.17 13.07
C CYS A 187 1.19 -0.29 13.57
N LEU A 188 0.48 0.38 12.66
CA LEU A 188 -0.74 1.12 12.97
C LEU A 188 -1.91 0.18 13.33
N GLY A 189 -1.80 -1.11 13.00
CA GLY A 189 -2.75 -2.13 13.43
C GLY A 189 -4.08 -2.08 12.69
N ILE A 190 -4.15 -1.44 11.52
CA ILE A 190 -5.42 -1.20 10.84
C ILE A 190 -5.96 -2.53 10.28
N LYS A 191 -7.12 -2.93 10.79
CA LYS A 191 -7.80 -4.16 10.41
C LYS A 191 -8.57 -3.99 9.10
N LYS A 192 -8.80 -5.12 8.41
CA LYS A 192 -9.64 -5.18 7.22
C LYS A 192 -11.07 -4.75 7.56
N ALA A 193 -11.66 -3.88 6.74
CA ALA A 193 -13.09 -3.65 6.76
C ALA A 193 -13.80 -4.97 6.45
N GLY A 194 -14.64 -5.46 7.37
CA GLY A 194 -15.46 -6.64 7.09
C GLY A 194 -16.42 -6.35 5.92
N LYS A 195 -16.78 -7.37 5.14
CA LYS A 195 -17.76 -7.24 4.02
C LYS A 195 -19.05 -6.51 4.43
N GLN A 196 -19.48 -6.68 5.66
CA GLN A 196 -20.65 -5.99 6.22
C GLN A 196 -20.42 -4.48 6.36
N HIS A 197 -19.22 -4.07 6.75
CA HIS A 197 -18.84 -2.65 6.89
C HIS A 197 -18.77 -1.97 5.52
N GLU A 198 -18.17 -2.60 4.52
CA GLU A 198 -18.13 -2.08 3.14
C GLU A 198 -19.54 -1.93 2.54
N THR A 199 -20.39 -2.95 2.75
CA THR A 199 -21.80 -2.91 2.31
C THR A 199 -22.54 -1.77 3.03
N ARG A 200 -22.30 -1.57 4.32
CA ARG A 200 -22.90 -0.47 5.09
C ARG A 200 -22.45 0.89 4.55
N LEU A 201 -21.15 1.13 4.38
CA LEU A 201 -20.63 2.41 3.90
C LEU A 201 -21.18 2.77 2.53
N LYS A 202 -21.17 1.82 1.58
CA LYS A 202 -21.75 2.05 0.24
C LYS A 202 -23.25 2.36 0.29
N VAL A 203 -24.00 1.67 1.16
CA VAL A 203 -25.43 1.98 1.36
C VAL A 203 -25.62 3.40 1.90
N LEU A 204 -24.81 3.83 2.87
CA LEU A 204 -24.87 5.18 3.43
C LEU A 204 -24.41 6.26 2.44
N GLU A 205 -23.42 5.97 1.60
CA GLU A 205 -22.97 6.86 0.53
C GLU A 205 -24.06 7.04 -0.53
N HIS A 206 -24.70 5.95 -0.98
CA HIS A 206 -25.84 6.03 -1.91
C HIS A 206 -26.98 6.84 -1.31
N LYS A 207 -27.25 6.67 0.00
CA LYS A 207 -28.21 7.50 0.74
C LYS A 207 -27.82 8.98 0.73
N ALA A 208 -26.55 9.31 0.98
CA ALA A 208 -26.04 10.69 0.95
C ALA A 208 -26.09 11.31 -0.46
N GLN A 209 -25.90 10.50 -1.50
CA GLN A 209 -26.06 10.88 -2.91
C GLN A 209 -27.53 10.98 -3.35
N GLY A 210 -28.49 10.77 -2.44
CA GLY A 210 -29.92 10.89 -2.71
C GLY A 210 -30.56 9.72 -3.45
N LEU A 211 -29.86 8.58 -3.56
CA LEU A 211 -30.47 7.37 -4.13
C LEU A 211 -31.55 6.82 -3.21
N THR A 212 -32.49 6.09 -3.79
CA THR A 212 -33.49 5.34 -3.01
C THR A 212 -32.96 3.95 -2.63
N PRO A 213 -33.51 3.31 -1.59
CA PRO A 213 -33.15 1.94 -1.24
C PRO A 213 -33.30 0.95 -2.41
N LYS A 214 -34.29 1.15 -3.30
CA LYS A 214 -34.50 0.28 -4.47
C LYS A 214 -33.38 0.45 -5.51
N LYS A 215 -33.03 1.71 -5.85
CA LYS A 215 -31.91 1.98 -6.77
C LYS A 215 -30.57 1.50 -6.21
N THR A 216 -30.42 1.56 -4.88
CA THR A 216 -29.21 1.05 -4.20
C THR A 216 -29.11 -0.47 -4.29
N VAL A 217 -30.23 -1.20 -4.17
CA VAL A 217 -30.27 -2.66 -4.41
C VAL A 217 -29.83 -3.00 -5.83
N GLU A 218 -30.36 -2.28 -6.82
CA GLU A 218 -30.04 -2.48 -8.24
C GLU A 218 -28.56 -2.20 -8.52
N ALA A 219 -28.01 -1.13 -7.96
CA ALA A 219 -26.61 -0.75 -8.13
C ALA A 219 -25.63 -1.72 -7.43
N MET A 220 -26.00 -2.24 -6.26
CA MET A 220 -25.10 -3.04 -5.43
C MET A 220 -25.27 -4.56 -5.58
N GLY A 221 -26.39 -5.03 -6.15
CA GLY A 221 -26.69 -6.46 -6.27
C GLY A 221 -26.89 -7.17 -4.93
N VAL A 222 -27.30 -6.44 -3.88
CA VAL A 222 -27.54 -6.99 -2.52
C VAL A 222 -29.03 -6.99 -2.17
N SER A 223 -29.44 -7.80 -1.19
CA SER A 223 -30.87 -7.92 -0.85
C SER A 223 -31.44 -6.61 -0.29
N LEU A 224 -32.71 -6.32 -0.59
CA LEU A 224 -33.43 -5.15 -0.06
C LEU A 224 -33.45 -5.13 1.47
N ARG A 225 -33.47 -6.31 2.11
CA ARG A 225 -33.36 -6.45 3.57
C ARG A 225 -32.03 -5.89 4.08
N THR A 226 -30.93 -6.19 3.41
CA THR A 226 -29.59 -5.69 3.76
C THR A 226 -29.51 -4.18 3.62
N VAL A 227 -29.98 -3.63 2.50
CA VAL A 227 -30.01 -2.17 2.28
C VAL A 227 -30.82 -1.48 3.36
N ARG A 228 -32.06 -1.92 3.64
CA ARG A 228 -32.90 -1.33 4.69
C ARG A 228 -32.29 -1.43 6.09
N SER A 229 -31.62 -2.54 6.39
CA SER A 229 -30.95 -2.71 7.68
C SER A 229 -29.88 -1.66 7.92
N TYR A 230 -29.10 -1.30 6.90
CA TYR A 230 -28.06 -0.27 7.01
C TYR A 230 -28.60 1.15 6.80
N TRP A 231 -29.69 1.31 6.03
CA TRP A 231 -30.33 2.60 5.74
C TRP A 231 -30.80 3.35 6.99
N ASN A 232 -31.22 2.60 8.01
CA ASN A 232 -31.81 3.11 9.24
C ASN A 232 -30.80 3.20 10.40
N GLN A 233 -29.53 2.86 10.16
CA GLN A 233 -28.50 3.07 11.17
C GLN A 233 -28.06 4.54 11.12
N GLU A 234 -28.14 5.24 12.25
CA GLU A 234 -27.60 6.60 12.38
C GLU A 234 -26.07 6.57 12.29
N VAL A 235 -25.52 7.59 11.63
CA VAL A 235 -24.08 7.81 11.60
C VAL A 235 -23.72 8.39 12.97
N CYS A 236 -23.11 7.60 13.86
CA CYS A 236 -22.39 8.19 14.98
C CYS A 236 -21.20 8.94 14.37
N VAL A 237 -21.30 10.26 14.35
CA VAL A 237 -20.24 11.20 13.97
C VAL A 237 -19.18 11.24 15.08
#